data_AF-A0AA39U4S2-F1
#
_entry.id   AF-A0AA39U4S2-F1
#
_cell.length_a   1.000
_cell.length_b   1.000
_cell.length_c   1.000
_cell.angle_alpha   90.00
_cell.angle_beta   90.00
_cell.angle_gamma   90.00
#
_symmetry.space_group_name_H-M   'P 1'
#
loop_
_entity.id
_entity.type
_entity.pdbx_description
1 polymer ?
#
loop_
_entity_poly.entity_id
_entity_poly.type
_entity_poly.pdbx_seq_one_letter_code
_entity_poly.pdbx_strand_id
1 'polypeptide(L)' 'RQLEKQTCVLDIDSLGTRLPGDKFKGTAVICGGSIGGLIAARVCHDHFDDILIVEPET' A
#
# COMPACT_ATOMS: atom_id res chain seq x y z
N ARG A 1 9.84 -18.98 6.68
CA ARG A 1 9.24 -18.60 7.98
C ARG A 1 9.60 -17.19 8.44
N GLN A 2 10.84 -16.70 8.30
CA GLN A 2 11.16 -15.30 8.67
C GLN A 2 10.60 -14.27 7.67
N LEU A 3 10.77 -14.52 6.37
CA LEU A 3 10.26 -13.65 5.30
C LEU A 3 8.77 -13.36 5.43
N GLU A 4 7.95 -14.40 5.62
CA GLU A 4 6.50 -14.30 5.85
C GLU A 4 6.13 -13.47 7.09
N LYS A 5 6.95 -13.50 8.15
CA LYS A 5 6.65 -12.79 9.40
C LYS A 5 7.10 -11.33 9.41
N GLN A 6 8.08 -10.99 8.58
CA GLN A 6 8.78 -9.71 8.64
C GLN A 6 8.57 -8.86 7.39
N THR A 7 8.08 -9.45 6.31
CA THR A 7 7.96 -8.80 5.00
C THR A 7 6.68 -9.25 4.31
N CYS A 8 6.26 -8.51 3.30
CA CYS A 8 5.20 -8.91 2.36
C CYS A 8 5.77 -9.44 1.03
N VAL A 9 7.04 -9.85 0.98
CA VAL A 9 7.69 -10.30 -0.28
C VAL A 9 6.97 -11.51 -0.89
N LEU A 10 6.38 -12.38 -0.07
CA LEU A 10 5.63 -13.54 -0.54
C LEU A 10 4.26 -13.17 -1.12
N ASP A 11 3.78 -11.95 -0.89
CA ASP A 11 2.52 -11.43 -1.42
C ASP A 11 2.71 -10.75 -2.78
N ILE A 12 3.94 -10.72 -3.32
CA ILE A 12 4.28 -9.98 -4.54
C ILE A 12 3.46 -10.42 -5.75
N ASP A 13 3.17 -11.72 -5.86
CA ASP A 13 2.37 -12.30 -6.94
C ASP A 13 0.89 -11.85 -6.89
N SER A 14 0.45 -11.34 -5.73
CA SER A 14 -0.90 -10.82 -5.53
C SER A 14 -1.01 -9.31 -5.73
N LEU A 15 0.10 -8.60 -5.98
CA LEU A 15 0.08 -7.15 -6.17
C LEU A 15 -0.87 -6.73 -7.30
N GLY A 16 -1.74 -5.76 -7.00
CA GLY A 16 -2.77 -5.29 -7.93
C GLY A 16 -4.02 -6.17 -7.99
N THR A 17 -4.07 -7.27 -7.23
CA THR A 17 -5.31 -8.02 -7.05
C THR A 17 -6.21 -7.26 -6.09
N ARG A 18 -7.33 -6.77 -6.62
CA ARG A 18 -8.36 -6.12 -5.80
C ARG A 18 -9.31 -7.18 -5.23
N LEU A 19 -9.46 -7.18 -3.90
CA LEU A 19 -10.49 -7.99 -3.26
C LEU A 19 -11.89 -7.44 -3.60
N PRO A 20 -12.90 -8.30 -3.83
CA PRO A 20 -14.26 -7.85 -4.07
C PRO A 20 -14.80 -7.12 -2.84
N GLY A 21 -15.44 -5.97 -3.06
CA GLY A 21 -16.02 -5.14 -2.01
C GLY A 21 -15.93 -3.64 -2.28
N ASP A 22 -16.62 -2.88 -1.46
CA ASP A 22 -16.51 -1.42 -1.45
C ASP A 22 -15.20 -0.98 -0.80
N LYS A 23 -14.72 0.20 -1.20
CA LYS A 23 -13.57 0.84 -0.55
C LYS A 23 -13.93 1.25 0.87
N PHE A 24 -12.95 1.15 1.76
CA PHE A 24 -12.99 1.75 3.08
C PHE A 24 -13.09 3.28 2.94
N LYS A 25 -14.08 3.86 3.61
CA LYS A 25 -14.24 5.31 3.71
C LYS A 25 -13.08 5.90 4.52
N GLY A 26 -12.37 6.85 3.93
CA GLY A 26 -11.26 7.56 4.58
C GLY A 26 -9.99 7.64 3.74
N THR A 27 -8.96 8.24 4.34
CA THR A 27 -7.69 8.53 3.68
C THR A 27 -6.57 7.65 4.26
N ALA A 28 -5.87 6.90 3.41
CA ALA A 28 -4.61 6.28 3.80
C ALA A 28 -3.46 7.28 3.65
N VAL A 29 -2.75 7.56 4.74
CA VAL A 29 -1.60 8.46 4.77
C VAL A 29 -0.31 7.63 4.75
N ILE A 30 0.54 7.89 3.78
CA ILE A 30 1.80 7.16 3.57
C ILE A 30 2.96 8.14 3.70
N CYS A 31 3.79 7.94 4.70
CA CYS A 31 4.96 8.77 4.96
C CYS A 31 6.20 8.12 4.34
N GLY A 32 6.60 8.58 3.16
CA GLY A 32 7.69 8.04 2.36
C GLY A 32 7.31 7.84 0.90
N GLY A 33 8.03 8.50 -0.01
CA GLY A 33 7.87 8.49 -1.47
C GLY A 33 8.83 7.54 -2.20
N SER A 34 9.59 6.73 -1.45
CA SER A 34 10.42 5.67 -2.03
C SER A 34 9.57 4.56 -2.67
N ILE A 35 10.22 3.60 -3.34
CA ILE A 35 9.53 2.47 -3.98
C ILE A 35 8.60 1.70 -3.03
N GLY A 36 8.98 1.54 -1.76
CA GLY A 36 8.14 0.87 -0.77
C GLY A 36 6.86 1.66 -0.47
N GLY A 37 6.96 2.98 -0.38
CA GLY A 37 5.82 3.87 -0.16
C GLY A 37 4.89 3.94 -1.37
N LEU A 38 5.44 3.97 -2.58
CA LEU A 38 4.63 3.96 -3.81
C LEU A 38 3.92 2.63 -4.03
N ILE A 39 4.56 1.50 -3.72
CA ILE A 39 3.90 0.18 -3.76
C ILE A 39 2.77 0.12 -2.73
N ALA A 40 3.01 0.60 -1.50
CA ALA A 40 1.97 0.70 -0.49
C ALA A 40 0.80 1.58 -0.96
N ALA A 41 1.09 2.73 -1.58
CA ALA A 41 0.08 3.63 -2.13
C ALA A 41 -0.77 2.96 -3.22
N ARG A 42 -0.13 2.20 -4.10
CA ARG A 42 -0.83 1.46 -5.15
C ARG A 42 -1.77 0.41 -4.57
N VAL A 43 -1.34 -0.35 -3.56
CA VAL A 43 -2.20 -1.35 -2.91
C VAL A 43 -3.34 -0.68 -2.14
N CYS A 44 -3.05 0.38 -1.38
CA CYS A 44 -4.07 1.12 -0.63
C CYS A 44 -5.09 1.78 -1.56
N HIS A 45 -4.70 2.24 -2.74
CA HIS A 45 -5.62 2.85 -3.72
C HIS A 45 -6.80 1.93 -4.08
N ASP A 46 -6.61 0.61 -4.08
CA ASP A 46 -7.68 -0.33 -4.41
C ASP A 46 -8.65 -0.57 -3.23
N HIS A 47 -8.27 -0.13 -2.02
CA HIS A 47 -8.96 -0.40 -0.75
C HIS A 47 -9.50 0.85 -0.05
N PHE A 48 -8.92 2.04 -0.27
CA PHE A 48 -9.34 3.30 0.36
C PHE A 48 -9.84 4.29 -0.69
N ASP A 49 -10.72 5.21 -0.27
CA ASP A 49 -11.24 6.27 -1.13
C ASP A 49 -10.13 7.24 -1.55
N ASP A 50 -9.34 7.72 -0.57
CA ASP A 50 -8.30 8.72 -0.78
C ASP A 50 -6.92 8.21 -0.33
N ILE A 51 -5.88 8.63 -1.04
CA ILE A 51 -4.48 8.33 -0.73
C ILE A 51 -3.69 9.64 -0.65
N LEU A 52 -3.01 9.87 0.48
CA LEU A 52 -2.10 10.99 0.66
C LEU A 52 -0.68 10.46 0.89
N ILE A 53 0.23 10.78 -0.02
CA ILE A 53 1.65 10.46 0.12
C ILE A 53 2.36 11.72 0.62
N VAL A 54 3.07 11.59 1.73
CA VAL A 54 3.89 12.65 2.33
C VAL A 54 5.34 12.26 2.16
N GLU A 55 6.07 13.00 1.32
CA GLU A 55 7.51 12.88 1.18
C GLU A 55 8.15 14.23 1.54
N PRO A 56 9.06 14.28 2.53
CA PRO A 56 9.80 15.50 2.79
C PRO A 56 10.74 15.80 1.60
N GLU A 57 10.76 17.05 1.15
CA GLU A 57 11.82 17.54 0.27
C GLU A 57 13.16 17.44 1.03
N THR A 58 14.22 16.96 0.36
CA THR A 58 15.58 16.91 0.92
C THR A 58 16.45 17.94 0.23
#